data_AF-C3ZN62-F1
#
_entry.id   AF-C3ZN62-F1
#
_cell.length_a   1.000
_cell.length_b   1.000
_cell.length_c   1.000
_cell.angle_alpha   90.00
_cell.angle_beta   90.00
_cell.angle_gamma   90.00
#
_symmetry.space_group_name_H-M   'P 1'
#
loop_
_entity.id
_entity.type
_entity.pdbx_description
1 polymer ?
#
loop_
_entity_poly.entity_id
_entity_poly.type
_entity_poly.pdbx_seq_one_letter_code
_entity_poly.pdbx_strand_id
1 'polypeptide(L)'
;LQVLVPGSYRGKMCGLCGNFNGNRDDDFMMPDGTVVGDRNIFGNSWLTDREMYRETHLAPPSDCNNTVRADAESAGNCGLLNDPNGPFVVCNGTVDPEPFFNTCVFDMCAWNGNTVALCQNLATYVDTCQEAGVASFSWRTEDRCRMLPYILPCKDVVQ
;
A
#
# COMPACT_ATOMS: atom_id res chain seq x y z
N LEU A 1 -7.08 1.34 -3.85
CA LEU A 1 -8.49 1.70 -3.55
C LEU A 1 -8.46 2.85 -2.56
N GLN A 2 -9.19 3.93 -2.81
CA GLN A 2 -9.34 5.06 -1.87
C GLN A 2 -10.83 5.20 -1.54
N VAL A 3 -11.15 5.44 -0.27
CA VAL A 3 -12.52 5.67 0.20
C VAL A 3 -12.56 7.03 0.87
N LEU A 4 -13.36 7.94 0.32
CA LEU A 4 -13.59 9.28 0.88
C LEU A 4 -14.96 9.30 1.54
N VAL A 5 -15.02 9.73 2.80
CA VAL A 5 -16.26 9.77 3.59
C VAL A 5 -16.48 11.16 4.15
N PRO A 6 -17.70 11.74 4.01
CA PRO A 6 -18.01 13.03 4.61
C PRO A 6 -17.86 13.04 6.14
N GLY A 7 -17.45 14.17 6.70
CA GLY A 7 -17.27 14.34 8.15
C GLY A 7 -18.53 14.06 8.98
N SER A 8 -19.73 14.10 8.37
CA SER A 8 -21.00 13.74 9.03
C SER A 8 -21.10 12.27 9.47
N TYR A 9 -20.20 11.41 8.98
CA TYR A 9 -20.09 9.99 9.35
C TYR A 9 -19.08 9.73 10.46
N ARG A 10 -18.47 10.77 11.05
CA ARG A 10 -17.56 10.62 12.19
C ARG A 10 -18.20 9.79 13.32
N GLY A 11 -17.52 8.71 13.72
CA GLY A 11 -17.99 7.78 14.75
C GLY A 11 -19.22 6.94 14.37
N LYS A 12 -19.60 6.91 13.08
CA LYS A 12 -20.74 6.13 12.56
C LYS A 12 -20.31 5.04 11.57
N MET A 13 -19.00 4.82 11.44
CA MET A 13 -18.45 3.80 10.56
C MET A 13 -18.08 2.54 11.35
N CYS A 14 -17.88 1.45 10.63
CA CYS A 14 -17.26 0.24 11.13
C CYS A 14 -16.67 -0.54 9.93
N GLY A 15 -15.83 -1.53 10.21
CA GLY A 15 -15.18 -2.35 9.19
C GLY A 15 -13.66 -2.23 9.21
N LEU A 16 -13.01 -2.71 8.14
CA LEU A 16 -11.55 -2.74 8.01
C LEU A 16 -10.89 -1.34 8.01
N CYS A 17 -11.65 -0.29 7.74
CA CYS A 17 -11.18 1.11 7.78
C CYS A 17 -11.43 1.79 9.14
N GLY A 18 -11.82 1.05 10.17
CA GLY A 18 -12.07 1.57 11.51
C GLY A 18 -13.45 2.24 11.66
N ASN A 19 -13.62 2.98 12.76
CA ASN A 19 -14.89 3.60 13.14
C ASN A 19 -14.95 5.12 12.86
N PHE A 20 -13.84 5.70 12.39
CA PHE A 20 -13.70 7.11 12.04
C PHE A 20 -14.06 8.07 13.19
N ASN A 21 -13.76 7.72 14.45
CA ASN A 21 -13.99 8.60 15.61
C ASN A 21 -12.78 9.52 15.91
N GLY A 22 -11.61 9.24 15.30
CA GLY A 22 -10.34 9.95 15.50
C GLY A 22 -9.42 9.38 16.59
N ASN A 23 -9.81 8.26 17.20
CA ASN A 23 -9.02 7.46 18.12
C ASN A 23 -8.45 6.25 17.37
N ARG A 24 -7.12 6.17 17.24
CA ARG A 24 -6.49 5.04 16.53
C ARG A 24 -6.44 3.76 17.36
N ASP A 25 -6.58 3.87 18.68
CA ASP A 25 -6.41 2.74 19.59
C ASP A 25 -7.60 1.77 19.54
N ASP A 26 -8.74 2.17 18.96
CA ASP A 26 -9.94 1.35 18.82
C ASP A 26 -10.30 1.02 17.36
N ASP A 27 -9.43 1.35 16.40
CA ASP A 27 -9.69 1.10 14.97
C ASP A 27 -9.70 -0.40 14.63
N PHE A 28 -9.07 -1.25 15.45
CA PHE A 28 -9.13 -2.71 15.34
C PHE A 28 -10.32 -3.32 16.11
N MET A 29 -11.48 -2.68 15.98
CA MET A 29 -12.75 -3.14 16.54
C MET A 29 -13.42 -4.19 15.65
N MET A 30 -13.68 -5.37 16.20
CA MET A 30 -14.40 -6.45 15.54
C MET A 30 -15.92 -6.14 15.43
N PRO A 31 -16.70 -6.88 14.62
CA PRO A 31 -18.14 -6.66 14.49
C PRO A 31 -18.94 -6.79 15.81
N ASP A 32 -18.41 -7.53 16.78
CA ASP A 32 -19.02 -7.70 18.11
C ASP A 32 -18.68 -6.58 19.11
N GLY A 33 -17.89 -5.58 18.68
CA GLY A 33 -17.45 -4.44 19.49
C GLY A 33 -16.16 -4.68 20.28
N THR A 34 -15.57 -5.87 20.23
CA THR A 34 -14.31 -6.17 20.90
C THR A 34 -13.13 -5.55 20.15
N VAL A 35 -12.20 -4.92 20.88
CA VAL A 35 -10.95 -4.38 20.31
C VAL A 35 -9.83 -5.40 20.49
N VAL A 36 -9.07 -5.67 19.42
CA VAL A 36 -7.96 -6.63 19.43
C VAL A 36 -6.65 -5.99 18.97
N GLY A 37 -5.52 -6.48 19.49
CA GLY A 37 -4.19 -6.00 19.08
C GLY A 37 -3.62 -6.71 17.84
N ASP A 38 -4.13 -7.91 17.52
CA ASP A 38 -3.66 -8.69 16.38
C ASP A 38 -4.42 -8.31 15.11
N ARG A 39 -3.67 -7.88 14.09
CA ARG A 39 -4.21 -7.40 12.81
C ARG A 39 -4.89 -8.51 12.00
N ASN A 40 -4.41 -9.75 12.11
CA ASN A 40 -4.98 -10.88 11.40
C ASN A 40 -6.29 -11.32 12.07
N ILE A 41 -6.36 -11.32 13.41
CA ILE A 41 -7.61 -11.57 14.14
C ILE A 41 -8.64 -10.51 13.76
N PHE A 42 -8.26 -9.23 13.77
CA PHE A 42 -9.13 -8.13 13.33
C PHE A 42 -9.61 -8.33 11.88
N GLY A 43 -8.71 -8.52 10.91
CA GLY A 43 -9.07 -8.68 9.50
C GLY A 43 -10.00 -9.86 9.25
N ASN A 44 -9.71 -11.01 9.87
CA ASN A 44 -10.51 -12.22 9.74
C ASN A 44 -11.90 -12.09 10.37
N SER A 45 -12.07 -11.25 11.39
CA SER A 45 -13.37 -11.02 12.03
C SER A 45 -14.41 -10.38 11.09
N TRP A 46 -13.96 -9.68 10.05
CA TRP A 46 -14.78 -8.96 9.08
C TRP A 46 -15.11 -9.75 7.81
N LEU A 47 -14.76 -11.03 7.73
CA LEU A 47 -15.10 -11.90 6.60
C LEU A 47 -16.63 -12.10 6.49
N THR A 48 -17.21 -11.68 5.36
CA THR A 48 -18.65 -11.87 5.07
C THR A 48 -18.96 -13.20 4.40
N ASP A 49 -18.00 -13.81 3.69
CA ASP A 49 -18.13 -15.12 3.05
C ASP A 49 -17.04 -16.07 3.54
N ARG A 50 -17.39 -16.89 4.53
CA ARG A 50 -16.46 -17.84 5.15
C ARG A 50 -16.21 -19.09 4.31
N GLU A 51 -17.13 -19.44 3.41
CA GLU A 51 -16.98 -20.60 2.55
C GLU A 51 -15.98 -20.29 1.42
N MET A 52 -16.07 -19.10 0.81
CA MET A 52 -15.06 -18.63 -0.15
C MET A 52 -13.65 -18.52 0.46
N TYR A 53 -13.54 -18.07 1.72
CA TYR A 53 -12.25 -17.99 2.41
C TYR A 53 -11.63 -19.38 2.65
N ARG A 54 -12.46 -20.40 2.95
CA ARG A 54 -12.00 -21.78 3.14
C ARG A 54 -11.50 -22.40 1.84
N GLU A 55 -12.14 -22.11 0.71
CA GLU A 55 -11.74 -22.62 -0.60
C GLU A 55 -10.46 -21.97 -1.14
N THR A 56 -10.22 -20.70 -0.80
CA THR A 56 -9.09 -19.93 -1.34
C THR A 56 -7.76 -20.21 -0.66
N HIS A 57 -7.75 -20.84 0.54
CA HIS A 57 -6.53 -21.16 1.30
C HIS A 57 -5.47 -20.07 1.18
N LEU A 58 -5.84 -18.80 1.45
CA LEU A 58 -4.87 -17.73 1.57
C LEU A 58 -4.08 -17.98 2.85
N ALA A 59 -3.14 -18.92 2.79
CA ALA A 59 -2.07 -18.98 3.75
C ALA A 59 -1.47 -17.56 3.81
N PRO A 60 -1.18 -17.05 5.01
CA PRO A 60 -0.41 -15.82 5.11
C PRO A 60 0.79 -15.94 4.16
N PRO A 61 1.14 -14.88 3.41
CA PRO A 61 2.22 -14.93 2.45
C PRO A 61 3.41 -15.66 3.08
N SER A 62 3.94 -16.68 2.41
CA SER A 62 5.09 -17.42 2.94
C SER A 62 6.20 -16.43 3.26
N ASP A 63 6.98 -16.72 4.30
CA ASP A 63 8.15 -15.91 4.64
C ASP A 63 8.94 -15.58 3.37
N CYS A 64 9.24 -14.28 3.20
CA CYS A 64 9.91 -13.83 2.00
C CYS A 64 11.23 -14.56 1.82
N ASN A 65 11.45 -15.11 0.63
CA ASN A 65 12.74 -15.67 0.27
C ASN A 65 13.82 -14.59 0.43
N ASN A 66 14.89 -14.89 1.16
CA ASN A 66 15.96 -13.92 1.45
C ASN A 66 16.58 -13.32 0.18
N THR A 67 16.67 -14.09 -0.91
CA THR A 67 17.18 -13.60 -2.21
C THR A 67 16.21 -12.60 -2.83
N VAL A 68 14.91 -12.86 -2.78
CA VAL A 68 13.87 -11.94 -3.27
C VAL A 68 13.85 -10.67 -2.42
N ARG A 69 13.96 -10.80 -1.09
CA ARG A 69 14.05 -9.65 -0.19
C ARG A 69 15.27 -8.78 -0.51
N ALA A 70 16.45 -9.39 -0.61
CA ALA A 70 17.68 -8.65 -0.90
C ALA A 70 17.63 -7.94 -2.27
N ASP A 71 17.02 -8.57 -3.28
CA ASP A 71 16.78 -7.92 -4.57
C ASP A 71 15.80 -6.75 -4.44
N ALA A 72 14.68 -6.93 -3.72
CA ALA A 72 13.70 -5.87 -3.49
C ALA A 72 14.30 -4.68 -2.73
N GLU A 73 15.14 -4.92 -1.72
CA GLU A 73 15.83 -3.88 -0.93
C GLU A 73 16.94 -3.15 -1.70
N SER A 74 17.35 -3.67 -2.86
CA SER A 74 18.43 -3.07 -3.65
C SER A 74 18.09 -1.64 -4.13
N ALA A 75 19.13 -0.83 -4.39
CA ALA A 75 18.99 0.51 -4.95
C ALA A 75 18.31 0.52 -6.34
N GLY A 76 18.31 -0.62 -7.04
CA GLY A 76 17.60 -0.80 -8.30
C GLY A 76 16.09 -1.02 -8.14
N ASN A 77 15.59 -1.37 -6.94
CA ASN A 77 14.19 -1.69 -6.71
C ASN A 77 13.59 -0.74 -5.66
N CYS A 78 13.12 -1.25 -4.52
CA CYS A 78 12.49 -0.44 -3.48
C CYS A 78 13.48 0.54 -2.85
N GLY A 79 14.77 0.19 -2.81
CA GLY A 79 15.83 1.06 -2.32
C GLY A 79 15.96 2.39 -3.08
N LEU A 80 15.42 2.49 -4.30
CA LEU A 80 15.40 3.72 -5.07
C LEU A 80 14.65 4.86 -4.34
N LEU A 81 13.65 4.53 -3.49
CA LEU A 81 12.93 5.51 -2.66
C LEU A 81 13.88 6.24 -1.69
N ASN A 82 14.94 5.58 -1.26
CA ASN A 82 15.90 6.08 -0.29
C ASN A 82 17.22 6.54 -0.93
N ASP A 83 17.35 6.47 -2.26
CA ASP A 83 18.56 6.92 -2.95
C ASP A 83 18.66 8.46 -2.89
N PRO A 84 19.69 9.03 -2.24
CA PRO A 84 19.87 10.48 -2.14
C PRO A 84 20.15 11.14 -3.50
N ASN A 85 20.58 10.37 -4.50
CA ASN A 85 20.78 10.83 -5.86
C ASN A 85 19.66 10.36 -6.81
N GLY A 86 18.63 9.72 -6.27
CA GLY A 86 17.52 9.16 -7.02
C GLY A 86 16.45 10.20 -7.38
N PRO A 87 15.49 9.84 -8.26
CA PRO A 87 14.44 10.74 -8.72
C PRO A 87 13.46 11.16 -7.61
N PHE A 88 13.38 10.38 -6.54
CA PHE A 88 12.44 10.58 -5.43
C PHE A 88 12.92 11.58 -4.37
N VAL A 89 14.19 11.99 -4.41
CA VAL A 89 14.79 12.91 -3.43
C VAL A 89 14.00 14.23 -3.29
N VAL A 90 13.36 14.69 -4.38
CA VAL A 90 12.52 15.89 -4.39
C VAL A 90 11.29 15.80 -3.48
N CYS A 91 10.85 14.58 -3.15
CA CYS A 91 9.70 14.33 -2.32
C CYS A 91 10.05 13.91 -0.88
N ASN A 92 11.23 13.32 -0.65
CA ASN A 92 11.63 12.75 0.65
C ASN A 92 11.63 13.76 1.81
N GLY A 93 11.67 15.07 1.52
CA GLY A 93 11.52 16.12 2.53
C GLY A 93 10.07 16.49 2.88
N THR A 94 9.09 16.00 2.12
CA THR A 94 7.65 16.28 2.28
C THR A 94 6.88 15.04 2.72
N VAL A 95 7.20 13.88 2.14
CA VAL A 95 6.61 12.58 2.48
C VAL A 95 7.72 11.67 2.96
N ASP A 96 7.49 10.97 4.07
CA ASP A 96 8.45 9.99 4.59
C ASP A 96 8.47 8.74 3.69
N PRO A 97 9.62 8.37 3.10
CA PRO A 97 9.73 7.20 2.23
C PRO A 97 9.72 5.87 2.99
N GLU A 98 10.00 5.84 4.30
CA GLU A 98 10.19 4.58 5.05
C GLU A 98 8.98 3.64 4.99
N PRO A 99 7.73 4.09 5.21
CA PRO A 99 6.56 3.23 5.11
C PRO A 99 6.38 2.64 3.70
N PHE A 100 6.66 3.44 2.66
CA PHE A 100 6.55 3.02 1.26
C PHE A 100 7.63 2.03 0.87
N PHE A 101 8.85 2.20 1.38
CA PHE A 101 9.94 1.24 1.22
C PHE A 101 9.56 -0.12 1.81
N ASN A 102 9.06 -0.13 3.06
CA ASN A 102 8.66 -1.35 3.75
C ASN A 102 7.51 -2.07 3.03
N THR A 103 6.49 -1.33 2.56
CA THR A 103 5.40 -1.89 1.76
C THR A 103 5.89 -2.42 0.42
N CYS A 104 6.77 -1.70 -0.27
CA CYS A 104 7.36 -2.14 -1.53
C CYS A 104 8.07 -3.49 -1.39
N VAL A 105 8.92 -3.64 -0.37
CA VAL A 105 9.65 -4.89 -0.11
C VAL A 105 8.66 -6.02 0.21
N PHE A 106 7.66 -5.74 1.05
CA PHE A 106 6.62 -6.72 1.39
C PHE A 106 5.83 -7.20 0.16
N ASP A 107 5.40 -6.29 -0.70
CA ASP A 107 4.63 -6.63 -1.90
C ASP A 107 5.49 -7.35 -2.95
N MET A 108 6.73 -6.91 -3.17
CA MET A 108 7.65 -7.65 -4.04
C MET A 108 7.86 -9.08 -3.53
N CYS A 109 8.00 -9.27 -2.22
CA CYS A 109 8.08 -10.58 -1.60
C CYS A 109 6.82 -11.42 -1.86
N ALA A 110 5.63 -10.85 -1.64
CA ALA A 110 4.35 -11.53 -1.87
C ALA A 110 4.14 -11.92 -3.35
N TRP A 111 4.80 -11.21 -4.26
CA TRP A 111 4.74 -11.44 -5.71
C TRP A 111 6.03 -12.04 -6.29
N ASN A 112 6.86 -12.71 -5.47
CA ASN A 112 8.08 -13.39 -5.91
C ASN A 112 9.04 -12.51 -6.74
N GLY A 113 9.23 -11.26 -6.35
CA GLY A 113 10.13 -10.29 -7.00
C GLY A 113 9.57 -9.66 -8.26
N ASN A 114 8.26 -9.79 -8.54
CA ASN A 114 7.67 -9.25 -9.76
C ASN A 114 7.75 -7.71 -9.80
N THR A 115 8.26 -7.20 -10.93
CA THR A 115 8.44 -5.76 -11.16
C THR A 115 7.12 -4.99 -11.26
N VAL A 116 5.98 -5.65 -11.49
CA VAL A 116 4.65 -5.02 -11.42
C VAL A 116 4.40 -4.47 -10.01
N ALA A 117 4.69 -5.27 -8.97
CA ALA A 117 4.52 -4.87 -7.57
C ALA A 117 5.45 -3.70 -7.21
N LEU A 118 6.71 -3.74 -7.68
CA LEU A 118 7.65 -2.63 -7.57
C LEU A 118 7.06 -1.35 -8.17
N CYS A 119 6.64 -1.39 -9.44
CA CYS A 119 6.22 -0.20 -10.16
C CYS A 119 4.90 0.39 -9.64
N GLN A 120 4.01 -0.44 -9.09
CA GLN A 120 2.81 0.02 -8.39
C GLN A 120 3.17 0.73 -7.09
N ASN A 121 4.08 0.18 -6.29
CA ASN A 121 4.53 0.80 -5.05
C ASN A 121 5.24 2.14 -5.28
N LEU A 122 6.15 2.21 -6.25
CA LEU A 122 6.81 3.45 -6.65
C LEU A 122 5.80 4.50 -7.14
N ALA A 123 4.79 4.08 -7.91
CA ALA A 123 3.73 4.98 -8.37
C ALA A 123 2.90 5.54 -7.21
N THR A 124 2.55 4.71 -6.22
CA THR A 124 1.80 5.15 -5.03
C THR A 124 2.58 6.20 -4.23
N TYR A 125 3.90 6.07 -4.13
CA TYR A 125 4.72 7.11 -3.50
C TYR A 125 4.64 8.43 -4.28
N VAL A 126 4.80 8.39 -5.62
CA VAL A 126 4.66 9.59 -6.47
C VAL A 126 3.28 10.23 -6.36
N ASP A 127 2.22 9.42 -6.35
CA ASP A 127 0.85 9.89 -6.16
C ASP A 127 0.70 10.64 -4.83
N THR A 128 1.27 10.09 -3.75
CA THR A 128 1.26 10.72 -2.43
C THR A 128 2.05 12.02 -2.41
N CYS A 129 3.21 12.06 -3.08
CA CYS A 129 4.02 13.28 -3.24
C CYS A 129 3.24 14.39 -3.94
N GLN A 130 2.55 14.05 -5.04
CA GLN A 130 1.77 15.01 -5.82
C GLN A 130 0.56 15.52 -5.03
N GLU A 131 -0.11 14.64 -4.28
CA GLU A 131 -1.20 15.03 -3.37
C GLU A 131 -0.71 15.94 -2.23
N ALA A 132 0.54 15.80 -1.81
CA ALA A 132 1.20 16.70 -0.87
C ALA A 132 1.72 18.01 -1.50
N GLY A 133 1.50 18.23 -2.80
CA GLY A 133 1.86 19.46 -3.51
C GLY A 133 3.26 19.47 -4.14
N VAL A 134 3.98 18.35 -4.14
CA VAL A 134 5.26 18.24 -4.87
C VAL A 134 5.00 18.24 -6.36
N ALA A 135 5.71 19.08 -7.11
CA ALA A 135 5.58 19.16 -8.56
C ALA A 135 5.88 17.80 -9.23
N SER A 136 5.24 17.52 -10.37
CA SER A 136 5.50 16.29 -11.13
C SER A 136 6.98 16.15 -11.50
N PHE A 137 7.54 14.97 -11.26
CA PHE A 137 8.93 14.64 -11.57
C PHE A 137 9.02 13.32 -12.35
N SER A 138 10.07 13.16 -13.15
CA SER A 138 10.32 11.95 -13.92
C SER A 138 11.00 10.90 -13.06
N TRP A 139 10.42 9.70 -12.99
CA TRP A 139 10.94 8.57 -12.20
C TRP A 139 10.88 7.23 -12.94
N ARG A 140 10.15 7.17 -14.06
CA ARG A 140 10.06 5.98 -14.94
C ARG A 140 11.18 6.05 -15.98
N THR A 141 11.67 4.89 -16.41
CA THR A 141 12.66 4.76 -17.48
C THR A 141 12.10 3.92 -18.62
N GLU A 142 12.76 3.90 -19.78
CA GLU A 142 12.28 3.12 -20.94
C GLU A 142 12.31 1.61 -20.68
N ASP A 143 13.28 1.17 -19.89
CA ASP A 143 13.54 -0.21 -19.50
C ASP A 143 12.80 -0.62 -18.21
N ARG A 144 12.35 0.34 -17.39
CA ARG A 144 11.77 0.05 -16.08
C ARG A 144 10.55 0.90 -15.75
N CYS A 145 9.51 0.22 -15.27
CA CYS A 145 8.24 0.85 -14.92
C CYS A 145 7.65 1.68 -16.05
N ARG A 146 7.77 1.24 -17.30
CA ARG A 146 7.14 1.89 -18.45
C ARG A 146 5.62 1.92 -18.24
N MET A 147 4.99 3.06 -18.55
CA MET A 147 3.53 3.14 -18.60
C MET A 147 3.03 2.24 -19.73
N LEU A 148 2.34 1.16 -19.37
CA LEU A 148 1.64 0.34 -20.35
C LEU A 148 0.40 1.13 -20.81
N PRO A 149 0.14 1.26 -22.12
CA PRO A 149 -0.92 2.11 -22.65
C PRO A 149 -2.36 1.71 -22.26
N TYR A 150 -2.55 0.60 -21.53
CA TYR A 150 -3.86 0.05 -21.18
C TYR A 150 -4.18 0.05 -19.67
N ILE A 151 -3.28 0.54 -18.81
CA ILE A 151 -3.58 0.72 -17.38
C ILE A 151 -3.62 2.23 -17.13
N LEU A 152 -4.75 2.85 -17.48
CA LEU A 152 -5.03 4.20 -17.00
C LEU A 152 -5.14 4.14 -15.47
N PRO A 153 -4.46 5.03 -14.73
CA PRO A 153 -4.68 5.15 -13.30
C PRO A 153 -6.17 5.45 -13.06
N CYS A 154 -6.74 4.87 -11.99
CA CYS A 154 -8.15 5.11 -11.62
C CYS A 154 -8.48 6.59 -11.35
N LYS A 155 -7.48 7.47 -11.31
CA LYS A 155 -7.62 8.92 -11.13
C LYS A 155 -8.31 9.62 -12.32
N ASP A 156 -8.39 9.00 -13.49
CA ASP A 156 -9.01 9.60 -14.69
C ASP A 156 -10.50 9.27 -14.87
N VAL A 157 -11.15 8.58 -13.92
CA VAL A 157 -12.60 8.35 -13.93
C VAL A 157 -13.30 9.40 -13.05
N VAL A 158 -13.23 10.67 -13.48
CA VAL A 158 -14.16 11.68 -13.02
C VAL A 158 -15.11 11.98 -14.18
N GLN A 159 -16.37 11.57 -14.02
CA GLN A 159 -17.49 12.02 -14.83
C GLN A 159 -18.46 12.80 -13.96
#